data_AF-A0A7K8MU41-F1
#
_entry.id   AF-A0A7K8MU41-F1
#
_cell.length_a   1.000
_cell.length_b   1.000
_cell.length_c   1.000
_cell.angle_alpha   90.00
_cell.angle_beta   90.00
_cell.angle_gamma   90.00
#
_symmetry.space_group_name_H-M   'P 1'
#
loop_
_entity.id
_entity.type
_entity.pdbx_description
1 polymer ?
#
loop_
_entity_poly.entity_id
_entity_poly.type
_entity_poly.pdbx_seq_one_letter_code
_entity_poly.pdbx_strand_id
1 'polypeptide(L)'
;LLVSKDLGKHLLEVEDLLQKHGLLEADISAQTERVQALNAAALKFSELEGYQPCDPQIICNRVNHVQTCLEELEELAAKRRKELEDSRQLWTFFQEMEEAEAWIREKEKILAAKTCGRDLSSVVTLTNKHKTMLGELGNRRALLHQTMKKGEKILAKKSFGSVGIQEKMREVCLRWKKLEEVTGLHQQRLEDALNFFQFSAETDDLVAWLQDMYRIVS
;
A
#
# COMPACT_ATOMS: atom_id res chain seq x y z
N LEU A 1 -15.79 -6.35 23.76
CA LEU A 1 -15.09 -5.67 22.65
C LEU A 1 -13.57 -5.76 22.80
N LEU A 2 -12.99 -5.40 23.95
CA LEU A 2 -11.54 -5.44 24.17
C LEU A 2 -10.89 -6.82 24.06
N VAL A 3 -11.61 -7.87 24.45
CA VAL A 3 -11.15 -9.27 24.36
C VAL A 3 -11.53 -9.93 23.01
N SER A 4 -12.10 -9.16 22.08
CA SER A 4 -12.50 -9.71 20.78
C SER A 4 -11.26 -10.13 19.98
N LYS A 5 -11.32 -11.33 19.38
CA LYS A 5 -10.30 -11.84 18.45
C LYS A 5 -10.60 -11.53 16.99
N ASP A 6 -11.72 -10.89 16.70
CA ASP A 6 -12.09 -10.50 15.35
C ASP A 6 -11.16 -9.39 14.86
N LEU A 7 -10.44 -9.57 13.75
CA LEU A 7 -9.52 -8.57 13.21
C LEU A 7 -9.95 -8.04 11.85
N GLY A 8 -11.18 -8.36 11.41
CA GLY A 8 -11.67 -8.04 10.07
C GLY A 8 -11.06 -8.90 8.97
N LYS A 9 -11.82 -9.09 7.89
CA LYS A 9 -11.47 -9.95 6.75
C LYS A 9 -11.14 -9.19 5.47
N HIS A 10 -11.25 -7.86 5.51
CA HIS A 10 -10.86 -6.94 4.44
C HIS A 10 -10.79 -5.52 5.00
N LEU A 11 -10.17 -4.61 4.25
CA LEU A 11 -9.86 -3.26 4.73
C LEU A 11 -11.09 -2.52 5.32
N LEU A 12 -12.23 -2.55 4.62
CA LEU A 12 -13.45 -1.87 5.08
C LEU A 12 -13.92 -2.34 6.47
N GLU A 13 -13.91 -3.66 6.73
CA GLU A 13 -14.35 -4.21 8.01
C GLU A 13 -13.35 -3.85 9.13
N VAL A 14 -12.06 -3.77 8.82
CA VAL A 14 -11.03 -3.34 9.78
C VAL A 14 -11.20 -1.88 10.16
N GLU A 15 -11.47 -1.00 9.18
CA GLU A 15 -11.74 0.42 9.43
C GLU A 15 -12.98 0.59 10.31
N ASP A 16 -14.06 -0.15 10.05
CA ASP A 16 -15.25 -0.16 10.90
C ASP A 16 -14.94 -0.61 12.33
N LEU A 17 -14.12 -1.65 12.49
CA LEU A 17 -13.67 -2.12 13.81
C LEU A 17 -12.80 -1.09 14.53
N LEU A 18 -11.88 -0.42 13.81
CA LEU A 18 -11.04 0.66 14.34
C LEU A 18 -11.90 1.86 14.77
N GLN A 19 -12.91 2.22 14.00
CA GLN A 19 -13.83 3.29 14.35
C GLN A 19 -14.60 2.96 15.64
N LYS A 20 -15.19 1.75 15.72
CA LYS A 20 -15.89 1.28 16.92
C LYS A 20 -14.97 1.24 18.15
N HIS A 21 -13.73 0.78 17.97
CA HIS A 21 -12.73 0.75 19.04
C HIS A 21 -12.31 2.16 19.48
N GLY A 22 -12.19 3.10 18.54
CA GLY A 22 -11.92 4.51 18.83
C GLY A 22 -12.98 5.17 19.70
N LEU A 23 -14.27 4.84 19.49
CA LEU A 23 -15.34 5.30 20.37
C LEU A 23 -15.19 4.74 21.80
N LEU A 24 -14.85 3.46 21.91
CA LEU A 24 -14.62 2.82 23.21
C LEU A 24 -13.44 3.45 23.97
N GLU A 25 -12.36 3.79 23.28
CA GLU A 25 -11.22 4.47 23.92
C GLU A 25 -11.54 5.90 24.34
N ALA A 26 -12.40 6.60 23.60
CA ALA A 26 -12.90 7.91 24.03
C ALA A 26 -13.72 7.77 25.33
N ASP A 27 -14.58 6.76 25.43
CA ASP A 27 -15.33 6.47 26.65
C ASP A 27 -14.40 6.10 27.82
N ILE A 28 -13.37 5.29 27.59
CA ILE A 28 -12.35 4.95 28.60
C ILE A 28 -11.64 6.23 29.07
N SER A 29 -11.20 7.09 28.16
CA SER A 29 -10.52 8.35 28.49
C SER A 29 -11.38 9.28 29.34
N ALA A 30 -12.68 9.42 29.01
CA ALA A 30 -13.61 10.21 29.81
C ALA A 30 -13.78 9.62 31.23
N GLN A 31 -13.78 8.29 31.33
CA GLN A 31 -13.85 7.62 32.62
C GLN A 31 -12.56 7.71 33.43
N THR A 32 -11.39 7.75 32.77
CA THR A 32 -10.08 7.99 33.40
C THR A 32 -10.08 9.30 34.18
N GLU A 33 -10.56 10.39 33.57
CA GLU A 33 -10.68 11.69 34.26
C GLU A 33 -11.58 11.61 35.50
N ARG A 34 -12.71 10.89 35.38
CA ARG A 34 -13.64 10.69 36.50
C ARG A 34 -13.04 9.87 37.63
N VAL A 35 -12.27 8.83 37.30
CA VAL A 35 -11.54 7.99 38.27
C VAL A 35 -10.48 8.81 39.00
N GLN A 36 -9.70 9.61 38.28
CA GLN A 36 -8.67 10.48 38.87
C GLN A 36 -9.28 11.49 39.85
N ALA A 37 -10.39 12.15 39.47
CA ALA A 37 -11.09 13.07 40.34
C ALA A 37 -11.65 12.38 41.60
N LEU A 38 -12.22 11.18 41.45
CA LEU A 38 -12.74 10.38 42.57
C LEU A 38 -11.61 9.95 43.51
N ASN A 39 -10.49 9.46 42.97
CA ASN A 39 -9.34 9.03 43.75
C ASN A 39 -8.71 10.20 44.52
N ALA A 40 -8.56 11.37 43.87
CA ALA A 40 -8.07 12.58 44.53
C ALA A 40 -8.99 13.05 45.66
N ALA A 41 -10.31 12.95 45.48
CA ALA A 41 -11.27 13.27 46.54
C ALA A 41 -11.21 12.25 47.69
N ALA A 42 -11.05 10.96 47.38
CA ALA A 42 -10.98 9.90 48.37
C ALA A 42 -9.72 10.01 49.26
N LEU A 43 -8.56 10.30 48.66
CA LEU A 43 -7.29 10.41 49.38
C LEU A 43 -7.28 11.54 50.43
N LYS A 44 -8.07 12.60 50.23
CA LYS A 44 -8.23 13.66 51.25
C LYS A 44 -8.79 13.13 52.56
N PHE A 45 -9.62 12.09 52.53
CA PHE A 45 -10.17 11.50 53.76
C PHE A 45 -9.14 10.65 54.51
N SER A 46 -8.18 10.04 53.81
CA SER A 46 -7.09 9.30 54.45
C SER A 46 -6.04 10.20 55.10
N GLU A 47 -5.96 11.48 54.69
CA GLU A 47 -5.04 12.48 55.24
C GLU A 47 -5.60 13.19 56.48
N LEU A 48 -6.89 13.01 56.81
CA LEU A 48 -7.51 13.62 57.98
C LEU A 48 -7.12 12.91 59.28
N GLU A 49 -6.50 13.65 60.19
CA GLU A 49 -6.22 13.16 61.54
C GLU A 49 -7.53 12.83 62.27
N GLY A 50 -7.62 11.61 62.82
CA GLY A 50 -8.78 11.17 63.58
C GLY A 50 -10.03 10.85 62.75
N TYR A 51 -9.89 10.55 61.45
CA TYR A 51 -11.00 10.10 60.61
C TYR A 51 -11.66 8.83 61.19
N GLN A 52 -12.90 8.97 61.67
CA GLN A 52 -13.64 7.91 62.38
C GLN A 52 -14.58 7.03 61.54
N PRO A 53 -15.10 7.45 60.36
CA PRO A 53 -16.02 6.61 59.61
C PRO A 53 -15.45 5.24 59.18
N CYS A 54 -14.14 5.14 58.95
CA CYS A 54 -13.44 3.87 58.71
C CYS A 54 -11.92 4.03 58.87
N ASP A 55 -11.19 2.92 58.86
CA ASP A 55 -9.73 2.92 58.77
C ASP A 55 -9.27 3.54 57.43
N PRO A 56 -8.40 4.57 57.43
CA PRO A 56 -7.82 5.15 56.22
C PRO A 56 -7.25 4.13 55.22
N GLN A 57 -6.74 2.99 55.70
CA GLN A 57 -6.23 1.92 54.84
C GLN A 57 -7.30 1.34 53.91
N ILE A 58 -8.57 1.33 54.32
CA ILE A 58 -9.69 0.88 53.47
C ILE A 58 -9.86 1.81 52.27
N ILE A 59 -9.70 3.12 52.47
CA ILE A 59 -9.78 4.12 51.41
C ILE A 59 -8.63 3.93 50.42
N CYS A 60 -7.40 3.82 50.91
CA CYS A 60 -6.22 3.56 50.09
C CYS A 60 -6.38 2.27 49.27
N ASN A 61 -6.86 1.18 49.88
CA ASN A 61 -7.08 -0.08 49.18
C ASN A 61 -8.11 0.05 48.05
N ARG A 62 -9.20 0.81 48.26
CA ARG A 62 -10.22 1.05 47.22
C ARG A 62 -9.68 1.91 46.08
N VAL A 63 -8.94 2.98 46.39
CA VAL A 63 -8.29 3.84 45.40
C VAL A 63 -7.32 3.04 44.53
N ASN A 64 -6.44 2.25 45.18
CA ASN A 64 -5.49 1.38 44.49
C ASN A 64 -6.20 0.36 43.60
N HIS A 65 -7.27 -0.28 44.09
CA HIS A 65 -8.03 -1.24 43.29
C HIS A 65 -8.66 -0.61 42.04
N VAL A 66 -9.28 0.57 42.17
CA VAL A 66 -9.86 1.29 41.01
C VAL A 66 -8.77 1.69 40.02
N GLN A 67 -7.62 2.13 40.52
CA GLN A 67 -6.48 2.49 39.69
C GLN A 67 -5.95 1.29 38.90
N THR A 68 -5.73 0.14 39.55
CA THR A 68 -5.29 -1.09 38.88
C THR A 68 -6.29 -1.56 37.82
N CYS A 69 -7.60 -1.53 38.12
CA CYS A 69 -8.63 -1.89 37.15
C CYS A 69 -8.63 -0.97 35.92
N LEU A 70 -8.33 0.32 36.10
CA LEU A 70 -8.23 1.27 35.00
C LEU A 70 -7.00 0.99 34.13
N GLU A 71 -5.85 0.76 34.76
CA GLU A 71 -4.60 0.44 34.07
C GLU A 71 -4.75 -0.83 33.21
N GLU A 72 -5.33 -1.90 33.78
CA GLU A 72 -5.62 -3.13 33.03
C GLU A 72 -6.54 -2.87 31.83
N LEU A 73 -7.54 -2.00 31.98
CA LEU A 73 -8.47 -1.65 30.91
C LEU A 73 -7.78 -0.88 29.78
N GLU A 74 -6.93 0.09 30.13
CA GLU A 74 -6.13 0.87 29.18
C GLU A 74 -5.12 -0.01 28.43
N GLU A 75 -4.47 -0.95 29.12
CA GLU A 75 -3.56 -1.92 28.49
C GLU A 75 -4.29 -2.82 27.48
N LEU A 76 -5.47 -3.34 27.84
CA LEU A 76 -6.29 -4.14 26.94
C LEU A 76 -6.74 -3.34 25.71
N ALA A 77 -7.11 -2.06 25.90
CA ALA A 77 -7.49 -1.18 24.81
C ALA A 77 -6.32 -0.88 23.87
N ALA A 78 -5.15 -0.57 24.40
CA ALA A 78 -3.94 -0.30 23.62
C ALA A 78 -3.49 -1.55 22.84
N LYS A 79 -3.52 -2.73 23.47
CA LYS A 79 -3.20 -4.00 22.82
C LYS A 79 -4.14 -4.26 21.64
N ARG A 80 -5.45 -4.10 21.86
CA ARG A 80 -6.46 -4.31 20.84
C ARG A 80 -6.31 -3.34 19.66
N ARG A 81 -6.04 -2.06 19.94
CA ARG A 81 -5.75 -1.05 18.90
C ARG A 81 -4.54 -1.47 18.06
N LYS A 82 -3.47 -1.93 18.69
CA LYS A 82 -2.26 -2.40 17.98
C LYS A 82 -2.57 -3.56 17.04
N GLU A 83 -3.35 -4.56 17.50
CA GLU A 83 -3.74 -5.70 16.67
C GLU A 83 -4.61 -5.29 15.47
N LEU A 84 -5.56 -4.37 15.67
CA LEU A 84 -6.38 -3.83 14.59
C LEU A 84 -5.57 -3.01 13.58
N GLU A 85 -4.61 -2.21 14.06
CA GLU A 85 -3.70 -1.45 13.20
C GLU A 85 -2.80 -2.36 12.37
N ASP A 86 -2.28 -3.42 12.99
CA ASP A 86 -1.51 -4.44 12.30
C ASP A 86 -2.37 -5.13 11.22
N SER A 87 -3.65 -5.39 11.49
CA SER A 87 -4.60 -5.95 10.50
C SER A 87 -4.87 -4.96 9.37
N ARG A 88 -5.03 -3.67 9.67
CA ARG A 88 -5.20 -2.62 8.66
C ARG A 88 -4.02 -2.60 7.70
N GLN A 89 -2.80 -2.61 8.24
CA GLN A 89 -1.58 -2.65 7.44
C GLN A 89 -1.53 -3.87 6.51
N LEU A 90 -1.95 -5.04 6.98
CA LEU A 90 -2.05 -6.26 6.17
C LEU A 90 -3.02 -6.09 5.01
N TRP A 91 -4.24 -5.61 5.26
CA TRP A 91 -5.26 -5.50 4.23
C TRP A 91 -4.98 -4.37 3.24
N THR A 92 -4.41 -3.25 3.69
CA THR A 92 -3.89 -2.21 2.79
C THR A 92 -2.79 -2.76 1.89
N PHE A 93 -1.87 -3.57 2.41
CA PHE A 93 -0.84 -4.22 1.60
C PHE A 93 -1.45 -5.10 0.50
N PHE A 94 -2.44 -5.94 0.82
CA PHE A 94 -3.08 -6.80 -0.18
C PHE A 94 -3.80 -5.98 -1.25
N GLN A 95 -4.52 -4.93 -0.86
CA GLN A 95 -5.16 -4.03 -1.81
C GLN A 95 -4.13 -3.36 -2.75
N GLU A 96 -3.03 -2.84 -2.21
CA GLU A 96 -1.95 -2.23 -3.01
C GLU A 96 -1.34 -3.25 -4.00
N MET A 97 -1.22 -4.53 -3.60
CA MET A 97 -0.74 -5.60 -4.49
C MET A 97 -1.75 -5.95 -5.59
N GLU A 98 -3.04 -6.00 -5.29
CA GLU A 98 -4.10 -6.21 -6.31
C GLU A 98 -4.14 -5.06 -7.32
N GLU A 99 -4.02 -3.81 -6.85
CA GLU A 99 -3.93 -2.64 -7.71
C GLU A 99 -2.67 -2.69 -8.59
N ALA A 100 -1.53 -3.14 -8.04
CA ALA A 100 -0.30 -3.35 -8.80
C ALA A 100 -0.52 -4.38 -9.92
N GLU A 101 -1.15 -5.52 -9.60
CA GLU A 101 -1.45 -6.56 -10.57
C GLU A 101 -2.42 -6.15 -11.66
N ALA A 102 -3.48 -5.43 -11.31
CA ALA A 102 -4.45 -4.90 -12.27
C ALA A 102 -3.77 -3.94 -13.24
N TRP A 103 -2.92 -3.05 -12.72
CA TRP A 103 -2.14 -2.14 -13.55
C TRP A 103 -1.18 -2.89 -14.48
N ILE A 104 -0.49 -3.93 -13.98
CA ILE A 104 0.39 -4.78 -14.81
C ILE A 104 -0.43 -5.45 -15.93
N ARG A 105 -1.61 -6.02 -15.63
CA ARG A 105 -2.50 -6.63 -16.65
C ARG A 105 -2.85 -5.65 -17.76
N GLU A 106 -3.16 -4.41 -17.38
CA GLU A 106 -3.51 -3.38 -18.36
C GLU A 106 -2.33 -3.05 -19.28
N LYS A 107 -1.11 -2.90 -18.74
CA LYS A 107 0.08 -2.65 -19.56
C LYS A 107 0.45 -3.84 -20.44
N GLU A 108 0.36 -5.06 -19.91
CA GLU A 108 0.55 -6.29 -20.70
C GLU A 108 -0.42 -6.34 -21.89
N LYS A 109 -1.68 -5.95 -21.70
CA LYS A 109 -2.69 -5.90 -22.76
C LYS A 109 -2.35 -4.88 -23.85
N ILE A 110 -1.86 -3.70 -23.46
CA ILE A 110 -1.41 -2.68 -24.43
C ILE A 110 -0.22 -3.21 -25.25
N LEU A 111 0.76 -3.84 -24.61
CA LEU A 111 1.95 -4.39 -25.27
C LEU A 111 1.66 -5.60 -26.14
N ALA A 112 0.61 -6.37 -25.82
CA ALA A 112 0.14 -7.49 -26.62
C ALA A 112 -0.50 -7.05 -27.95
N ALA A 113 -0.96 -5.80 -28.06
CA ALA A 113 -1.49 -5.27 -29.32
C ALA A 113 -0.38 -5.27 -30.38
N LYS A 114 -0.52 -6.09 -31.43
CA LYS A 114 0.47 -6.22 -32.52
C LYS A 114 0.46 -5.02 -33.49
N THR A 115 0.36 -3.80 -32.98
CA THR A 115 0.45 -2.59 -33.82
C THR A 115 1.91 -2.33 -34.17
N CYS A 116 2.34 -2.81 -35.33
CA CYS A 116 3.51 -2.27 -36.01
C CYS A 116 3.03 -1.06 -36.82
N GLY A 117 3.70 0.10 -36.71
CA GLY A 117 3.33 1.28 -37.50
C GLY A 117 3.34 0.95 -39.00
N ARG A 118 2.57 1.73 -39.78
CA ARG A 118 2.39 1.51 -41.23
C ARG A 118 3.26 2.41 -42.09
N ASP A 119 3.85 3.43 -41.47
CA ASP A 119 4.67 4.47 -42.09
C ASP A 119 5.60 5.09 -41.01
N LEU A 120 6.55 5.92 -41.44
CA LEU A 120 7.51 6.57 -40.54
C LEU A 120 6.82 7.38 -39.42
N SER A 121 5.80 8.16 -39.76
CA SER A 121 5.07 9.02 -38.81
C SER A 121 4.37 8.21 -37.71
N SER A 122 3.70 7.12 -38.09
CA SER A 122 3.00 6.23 -37.17
C SER A 122 3.98 5.48 -36.26
N VAL A 123 5.15 5.05 -36.76
CA VAL A 123 6.18 4.43 -35.92
C VAL A 123 6.76 5.45 -34.93
N VAL A 124 7.10 6.66 -35.36
CA VAL A 124 7.57 7.72 -34.45
C VAL A 124 6.54 8.02 -33.35
N THR A 125 5.25 8.04 -33.70
CA THR A 125 4.16 8.22 -32.74
C THR A 125 4.10 7.07 -31.73
N LEU A 126 4.22 5.82 -32.18
CA LEU A 126 4.25 4.65 -31.30
C LEU A 126 5.47 4.65 -30.37
N THR A 127 6.65 5.02 -30.88
CA THR A 127 7.88 5.17 -30.09
C THR A 127 7.72 6.22 -28.99
N ASN A 128 7.10 7.36 -29.29
CA ASN A 128 6.83 8.40 -28.28
C ASN A 128 5.87 7.89 -27.20
N LYS A 129 4.78 7.19 -27.57
CA LYS A 129 3.86 6.56 -26.60
C LYS A 129 4.56 5.52 -25.73
N HIS A 130 5.44 4.72 -26.32
CA HIS A 130 6.24 3.75 -25.58
C HIS A 130 7.16 4.43 -24.56
N LYS A 131 7.82 5.52 -24.94
CA LYS A 131 8.66 6.31 -24.02
C LYS A 131 7.87 6.86 -22.83
N THR A 132 6.64 7.35 -23.04
CA THR A 132 5.75 7.74 -21.94
C THR A 132 5.44 6.56 -21.02
N MET A 133 5.11 5.40 -21.60
CA MET A 133 4.87 4.17 -20.83
C MET A 133 6.08 3.76 -19.97
N LEU A 134 7.31 3.87 -20.49
CA LEU A 134 8.53 3.60 -19.71
C LEU A 134 8.66 4.51 -18.48
N GLY A 135 8.29 5.79 -18.60
CA GLY A 135 8.22 6.70 -17.47
C GLY A 135 7.22 6.25 -16.41
N GLU A 136 6.03 5.81 -16.83
CA GLU A 136 5.02 5.24 -15.92
C GLU A 136 5.51 3.97 -15.23
N LEU A 137 6.21 3.08 -15.95
CA LEU A 137 6.84 1.89 -15.36
C LEU A 137 7.86 2.26 -14.28
N GLY A 138 8.69 3.28 -14.52
CA GLY A 138 9.66 3.77 -13.53
C GLY A 138 8.99 4.20 -12.22
N ASN A 139 7.93 5.01 -12.32
CA ASN A 139 7.14 5.44 -11.16
C ASN A 139 6.48 4.27 -10.44
N ARG A 140 5.89 3.32 -11.21
CA ARG A 140 5.23 2.15 -10.64
C ARG A 140 6.22 1.20 -9.97
N ARG A 141 7.44 1.07 -10.48
CA ARG A 141 8.53 0.27 -9.87
C ARG A 141 8.88 0.79 -8.48
N ALA A 142 9.01 2.11 -8.33
CA ALA A 142 9.31 2.73 -7.05
C ALA A 142 8.20 2.47 -6.02
N LEU A 143 6.93 2.60 -6.44
CA LEU A 143 5.78 2.30 -5.58
C LEU A 143 5.75 0.81 -5.18
N LEU A 144 5.93 -0.09 -6.15
CA LEU A 144 5.94 -1.53 -5.89
C LEU A 144 7.03 -1.91 -4.89
N HIS A 145 8.22 -1.33 -5.01
CA HIS A 145 9.30 -1.54 -4.05
C HIS A 145 8.95 -1.06 -2.64
N GLN A 146 8.23 0.06 -2.49
CA GLN A 146 7.73 0.51 -1.19
C GLN A 146 6.69 -0.46 -0.61
N THR A 147 5.75 -0.95 -1.43
CA THR A 147 4.75 -1.95 -1.00
C THR A 147 5.42 -3.27 -0.62
N MET A 148 6.46 -3.71 -1.34
CA MET A 148 7.25 -4.89 -0.96
C MET A 148 7.91 -4.72 0.42
N LYS A 149 8.51 -3.56 0.69
CA LYS A 149 9.05 -3.24 2.03
C LYS A 149 7.99 -3.24 3.11
N LYS A 150 6.75 -2.80 2.83
CA LYS A 150 5.63 -2.92 3.77
C LYS A 150 5.33 -4.40 4.06
N GLY A 151 5.27 -5.24 3.02
CA GLY A 151 5.10 -6.69 3.14
C GLY A 151 6.18 -7.34 4.03
N GLU A 152 7.45 -6.99 3.82
CA GLU A 152 8.57 -7.47 4.64
C GLU A 152 8.43 -7.07 6.11
N LYS A 153 8.00 -5.83 6.39
CA LYS A 153 7.73 -5.37 7.77
C LYS A 153 6.61 -6.16 8.42
N ILE A 154 5.55 -6.48 7.68
CA ILE A 154 4.43 -7.29 8.19
C ILE A 154 4.93 -8.72 8.50
N LEU A 155 5.73 -9.32 7.62
CA LEU A 155 6.34 -10.63 7.83
C LEU A 155 7.25 -10.65 9.06
N ALA A 156 8.01 -9.60 9.30
CA ALA A 156 8.90 -9.48 10.45
C ALA A 156 8.13 -9.47 11.80
N LYS A 157 6.92 -8.90 11.83
CA LYS A 157 6.07 -8.86 13.03
C LYS A 157 5.52 -10.24 13.43
N LYS A 158 5.46 -11.21 12.50
CA LYS A 158 4.91 -12.57 12.71
C LYS A 158 3.49 -12.61 13.31
N SER A 159 2.74 -11.52 13.21
CA SER A 159 1.38 -11.38 13.75
C SER A 159 0.32 -12.05 12.85
N PHE A 160 0.64 -12.27 11.58
CA PHE A 160 -0.23 -12.92 10.60
C PHE A 160 0.48 -14.06 9.89
N GLY A 161 -0.29 -14.93 9.24
CA GLY A 161 0.25 -16.02 8.43
C GLY A 161 1.16 -15.50 7.32
N SER A 162 2.39 -16.02 7.23
CA SER A 162 3.42 -15.55 6.30
C SER A 162 3.22 -16.04 4.87
N VAL A 163 2.59 -17.21 4.69
CA VAL A 163 2.50 -17.90 3.40
C VAL A 163 1.78 -17.06 2.35
N GLY A 164 0.58 -16.53 2.67
CA GLY A 164 -0.20 -15.74 1.71
C GLY A 164 0.48 -14.43 1.30
N ILE A 165 1.20 -13.78 2.22
CA ILE A 165 1.94 -12.55 1.94
C ILE A 165 3.12 -12.84 1.01
N GLN A 166 3.92 -13.87 1.32
CA GLN A 166 5.06 -14.27 0.50
C GLN A 166 4.63 -14.74 -0.90
N GLU A 167 3.55 -15.50 -0.99
CA GLU A 167 2.99 -15.93 -2.26
C GLU A 167 2.55 -14.75 -3.13
N LYS A 168 1.81 -13.80 -2.56
CA LYS A 168 1.39 -12.59 -3.28
C LYS A 168 2.58 -11.75 -3.74
N MET A 169 3.58 -11.54 -2.87
CA MET A 169 4.81 -10.84 -3.25
C MET A 169 5.53 -11.52 -4.41
N ARG A 170 5.63 -12.86 -4.38
CA ARG A 170 6.27 -13.65 -5.44
C ARG A 170 5.50 -13.53 -6.76
N GLU A 171 4.18 -13.63 -6.73
CA GLU A 171 3.32 -13.50 -7.91
C GLU A 171 3.52 -12.14 -8.58
N VAL A 172 3.38 -11.05 -7.82
CA VAL A 172 3.51 -9.68 -8.35
C VAL A 172 4.92 -9.46 -8.92
N CYS A 173 5.96 -9.94 -8.23
CA CYS A 173 7.35 -9.88 -8.71
C CYS A 173 7.54 -10.63 -10.03
N LEU A 174 6.96 -11.82 -10.18
CA LEU A 174 7.06 -12.61 -11.41
C LEU A 174 6.37 -11.90 -12.57
N ARG A 175 5.16 -11.38 -12.34
CA ARG A 175 4.41 -10.62 -13.35
C ARG A 175 5.11 -9.33 -13.73
N TRP A 176 5.71 -8.63 -12.77
CA TRP A 176 6.52 -7.45 -13.02
C TRP A 176 7.73 -7.76 -13.91
N LYS A 177 8.49 -8.82 -13.60
CA LYS A 177 9.60 -9.28 -14.46
C LYS A 177 9.12 -9.59 -15.86
N LYS A 178 7.96 -10.25 -15.99
CA LYS A 178 7.40 -10.57 -17.30
C LYS A 178 7.04 -9.31 -18.08
N LEU A 179 6.44 -8.32 -17.41
CA LEU A 179 6.14 -7.02 -18.00
C LEU A 179 7.40 -6.34 -18.54
N GLU A 180 8.51 -6.36 -17.78
CA GLU A 180 9.78 -5.78 -18.20
C GLU A 180 10.34 -6.46 -19.46
N GLU A 181 10.29 -7.79 -19.52
CA GLU A 181 10.68 -8.54 -20.73
C GLU A 181 9.85 -8.14 -21.95
N VAL A 182 8.52 -8.14 -21.85
CA VAL A 182 7.66 -7.82 -23.00
C VAL A 182 7.76 -6.35 -23.40
N THR A 183 8.05 -5.46 -22.45
CA THR A 183 8.32 -4.05 -22.72
C THR A 183 9.62 -3.90 -23.51
N GLY A 184 10.68 -4.58 -23.11
CA GLY A 184 11.96 -4.57 -23.83
C GLY A 184 11.85 -5.15 -25.25
N LEU A 185 11.12 -6.25 -25.42
CA LEU A 185 10.86 -6.81 -26.76
C LEU A 185 10.04 -5.86 -27.63
N HIS A 186 9.08 -5.14 -27.04
CA HIS A 186 8.32 -4.15 -27.78
C HIS A 186 9.18 -2.96 -28.22
N GLN A 187 10.10 -2.51 -27.36
CA GLN A 187 11.07 -1.47 -27.69
C GLN A 187 11.92 -1.87 -28.91
N GLN A 188 12.52 -3.06 -28.89
CA GLN A 188 13.34 -3.56 -30.01
C GLN A 188 12.55 -3.57 -31.33
N ARG A 189 11.30 -4.05 -31.30
CA ARG A 189 10.43 -4.07 -32.49
C ARG A 189 10.12 -2.67 -33.03
N LEU A 190 9.98 -1.67 -32.16
CA LEU A 190 9.76 -0.28 -32.58
C LEU A 190 11.02 0.33 -33.17
N GLU A 191 12.19 0.02 -32.61
CA GLU A 191 13.49 0.44 -33.14
C GLU A 191 13.74 -0.16 -34.53
N ASP A 192 13.50 -1.47 -34.71
CA ASP A 192 13.61 -2.13 -36.00
C ASP A 192 12.68 -1.52 -37.05
N ALA A 193 11.42 -1.29 -36.68
CA ALA A 193 10.43 -0.66 -37.56
C ALA A 193 10.86 0.78 -37.93
N LEU A 194 11.38 1.55 -36.97
CA LEU A 194 11.82 2.91 -37.21
C LEU A 194 12.97 2.93 -38.22
N ASN A 195 13.98 2.09 -38.01
CA ASN A 195 15.12 1.95 -38.91
C ASN A 195 14.67 1.56 -40.33
N PHE A 196 13.75 0.60 -40.44
CA PHE A 196 13.20 0.18 -41.73
C PHE A 196 12.50 1.33 -42.48
N PHE A 197 11.59 2.06 -41.82
CA PHE A 197 10.87 3.14 -42.47
C PHE A 197 11.74 4.36 -42.78
N GLN A 198 12.77 4.65 -41.98
CA GLN A 198 13.78 5.67 -42.30
C GLN A 198 14.56 5.30 -43.56
N PHE A 199 15.10 4.08 -43.60
CA PHE A 199 15.80 3.58 -44.77
C PHE A 199 14.93 3.57 -46.04
N SER A 200 13.67 3.14 -45.92
CA SER A 200 12.73 3.15 -47.04
C SER A 200 12.49 4.56 -47.57
N ALA A 201 12.24 5.53 -46.68
CA ALA A 201 12.02 6.92 -47.08
C ALA A 201 13.26 7.52 -47.77
N GLU A 202 14.45 7.31 -47.21
CA GLU A 202 15.71 7.76 -47.81
C GLU A 202 15.96 7.12 -49.19
N THR A 203 15.62 5.83 -49.35
CA THR A 203 15.75 5.12 -50.63
C THR A 203 14.78 5.68 -51.66
N ASP A 204 13.52 5.92 -51.29
CA ASP A 204 12.51 6.48 -52.19
C ASP A 204 12.92 7.89 -52.65
N ASP A 205 13.45 8.72 -51.76
CA ASP A 205 13.97 10.06 -52.07
C ASP A 205 15.14 9.99 -53.07
N LEU A 206 16.09 9.07 -52.85
CA LEU A 206 17.23 8.86 -53.74
C LEU A 206 16.81 8.35 -55.12
N VAL A 207 15.86 7.41 -55.17
CA VAL A 207 15.33 6.87 -56.43
C VAL A 207 14.61 7.96 -57.22
N ALA A 208 13.79 8.78 -56.56
CA ALA A 208 13.14 9.92 -57.20
C ALA A 208 14.17 10.90 -57.80
N TRP A 209 15.21 11.25 -57.03
CA TRP A 209 16.27 12.12 -57.52
C TRP A 209 17.02 11.53 -58.73
N LEU A 210 17.36 10.23 -58.69
CA LEU A 210 18.03 9.56 -59.81
C LEU A 210 17.17 9.55 -61.08
N GLN A 211 15.87 9.32 -60.95
CA GLN A 211 14.94 9.35 -62.07
C GLN A 211 14.85 10.74 -62.69
N ASP A 212 14.82 11.79 -61.87
CA ASP A 212 14.80 13.16 -62.36
C ASP A 212 16.11 13.54 -63.04
N MET A 213 17.26 13.15 -62.49
CA MET A 213 18.56 13.35 -63.13
C MET A 213 18.66 12.60 -64.47
N TYR A 214 18.15 11.37 -64.55
CA TYR A 214 18.12 10.62 -65.80
C TYR A 214 17.32 11.36 -66.88
N ARG A 215 16.14 11.90 -66.52
CA ARG A 215 15.30 12.70 -67.44
C ARG A 215 15.98 13.98 -67.91
N ILE A 216 16.81 14.60 -67.08
CA ILE A 216 17.53 15.83 -67.43
C ILE A 216 18.67 15.52 -68.42
N VAL A 217 19.29 14.34 -68.30
CA VAL A 217 20.48 13.96 -69.07
C VAL A 217 20.14 13.18 -70.36
N SER A 218 18.94 12.57 -70.44
CA SER A 218 18.41 11.86 -71.63
C SER A 218 17.80 12.81 -72.65
#